data_AF-K9AQ40-F1
#
_entry.id   AF-K9AQ40-F1
#
_cell.length_a   1.000
_cell.length_b   1.000
_cell.length_c   1.000
_cell.angle_alpha   90.00
_cell.angle_beta   90.00
_cell.angle_gamma   90.00
#
_symmetry.space_group_name_H-M   'P 1'
#
loop_
_entity.id
_entity.type
_entity.pdbx_description
1 polymer ?
#
loop_
_entity_poly.entity_id
_entity_poly.type
_entity_poly.pdbx_seq_one_letter_code
_entity_poly.pdbx_strand_id
1 'polypeptide(L)'
;MKSTFLKVVGVVMMLLSVLTLHNFANAADTNQDTTAEGQHKILHTNDMHGRLEQEDGRVIGMAKLKTIKEQENPDLTLDAADAFQGLPLSNESKGEEMAKVMNAVGYDAMTVGNHEFDFGFDQLKKLESMLDFPIVTANVYKDGKPAFKKSTIVEKNGKKYGIVGVTTPQTKTTTSPEGIKGVEFKDPESTVTEEIKRIQDDVDSIIVLSHMGVNPSTKKEWRGDYLTEQLSKNESLKRPITVIDGHSHTVIENGQQYGDSLLAQTGATLQNVGIISYDFKDGKMNNLKSRLIHEEDTKDVKPNEALAAQVEKASKEFDKKTSEVIIENNPVHFDHYNNEGPAQETNLGHAIADAMEQYGQTKFSQPSDFAITNAGGIREEIRTGEVTLKDIITVLPFGNRMAQIDLKGSDVKAAFEHSLGGPVETKDGKKKLAGSGGYLQVSDSIRVHYDLDKPDGERVTSIKVLNKETKKFEALDESRTYHIATNDFTARGGDGYEMFKKSDVEEGLSLEKVFADYLKDTDLSQYQKPEEDRVIYGEAESNEDTGDNTGEQEETNKHPGKHNGNGHGKPGNGEHPSDKAPGKQKHNPGEPGSHGKGHHKELPNAGSINGQAA
;
A
#
# COMPACT_ATOMS: atom_id res chain seq x y z
N MET A 1 -11.54 -66.40 71.48
CA MET A 1 -10.72 -66.62 70.27
C MET A 1 -9.79 -65.42 70.12
N LYS A 2 -8.47 -65.66 70.28
CA LYS A 2 -7.27 -64.80 70.07
C LYS A 2 -7.21 -63.46 70.85
N SER A 3 -6.79 -63.46 72.13
CA SER A 3 -5.41 -63.30 72.70
C SER A 3 -4.79 -61.91 72.49
N THR A 4 -4.74 -60.97 73.45
CA THR A 4 -3.89 -60.86 74.68
C THR A 4 -2.37 -60.91 74.43
N PHE A 5 -1.66 -59.77 74.57
CA PHE A 5 -0.41 -59.53 75.36
C PHE A 5 0.25 -58.18 74.94
N LEU A 6 0.50 -57.12 75.74
CA LEU A 6 1.26 -56.87 77.00
C LEU A 6 2.64 -56.19 76.78
N LYS A 7 2.82 -54.95 77.29
CA LYS A 7 3.97 -54.39 78.08
C LYS A 7 5.38 -54.28 77.40
N VAL A 8 6.31 -53.32 77.61
CA VAL A 8 6.65 -52.41 78.75
C VAL A 8 7.82 -51.44 78.35
N VAL A 9 7.76 -50.18 78.85
CA VAL A 9 8.81 -49.26 79.42
C VAL A 9 10.03 -48.71 78.61
N GLY A 10 10.26 -47.38 78.78
CA GLY A 10 11.57 -46.69 78.77
C GLY A 10 11.46 -45.16 78.48
N VAL A 11 11.37 -44.26 79.48
CA VAL A 11 12.47 -43.46 80.11
C VAL A 11 13.11 -42.44 79.12
N VAL A 12 12.83 -41.11 79.11
CA VAL A 12 13.22 -39.95 79.99
C VAL A 12 14.07 -38.92 79.19
N MET A 13 13.95 -37.63 79.56
CA MET A 13 14.90 -36.49 79.35
C MET A 13 14.94 -35.83 77.93
N MET A 14 15.09 -34.52 77.73
CA MET A 14 15.39 -33.35 78.58
C MET A 14 15.33 -32.03 77.75
N LEU A 15 15.01 -30.90 78.42
CA LEU A 15 15.49 -29.51 78.22
C LEU A 15 15.26 -28.78 76.86
N LEU A 16 15.24 -27.44 76.74
CA LEU A 16 14.84 -26.24 77.51
C LEU A 16 15.25 -25.03 76.63
N SER A 17 14.85 -23.81 77.03
CA SER A 17 15.16 -22.45 76.50
C SER A 17 14.24 -21.98 75.37
N VAL A 18 13.34 -20.99 75.48
CA VAL A 18 13.26 -19.65 76.16
C VAL A 18 14.16 -18.59 75.53
N LEU A 19 13.57 -17.38 75.37
CA LEU A 19 14.07 -16.06 74.93
C LEU A 19 13.78 -15.73 73.45
N THR A 20 13.14 -14.62 73.05
CA THR A 20 12.76 -13.38 73.75
C THR A 20 11.76 -12.58 72.89
N LEU A 21 10.73 -11.99 73.53
CA LEU A 21 10.00 -10.82 73.02
C LEU A 21 10.85 -9.55 73.20
N HIS A 22 10.81 -8.65 72.22
CA HIS A 22 10.79 -7.19 72.45
C HIS A 22 9.76 -6.56 71.50
N ASN A 23 8.75 -5.93 72.10
CA ASN A 23 7.77 -5.02 71.49
C ASN A 23 8.47 -3.83 70.82
N PHE A 24 7.84 -3.18 69.82
CA PHE A 24 7.45 -1.75 69.91
C PHE A 24 6.49 -1.35 68.77
N ALA A 25 5.31 -0.89 69.20
CA ALA A 25 4.47 0.20 68.68
C ALA A 25 4.30 0.40 67.16
N ASN A 26 3.06 0.18 66.71
CA ASN A 26 2.47 0.76 65.50
C ASN A 26 2.51 2.30 65.56
N ALA A 27 3.34 2.91 64.72
CA ALA A 27 3.08 4.25 64.20
C ALA A 27 2.54 4.06 62.78
N ALA A 28 1.34 4.57 62.54
CA ALA A 28 0.75 4.65 61.22
C ALA A 28 1.59 5.62 60.38
N ASP A 29 2.37 5.05 59.46
CA ASP A 29 3.02 5.81 58.40
C ASP A 29 2.12 5.73 57.17
N THR A 30 1.51 6.87 56.84
CA THR A 30 0.82 7.08 55.58
C THR A 30 1.86 7.09 54.47
N ASN A 31 2.22 5.92 53.96
CA ASN A 31 2.92 5.82 52.69
C ASN A 31 1.99 6.38 51.61
N GLN A 32 2.27 7.62 51.22
CA GLN A 32 1.92 8.10 49.90
C GLN A 32 2.45 7.09 48.89
N ASP A 33 1.53 6.63 48.06
CA ASP A 33 1.76 5.77 46.92
C ASP A 33 2.68 6.51 45.93
N THR A 34 3.99 6.39 46.13
CA THR A 34 4.98 6.69 45.09
C THR A 34 4.99 5.51 44.15
N THR A 35 3.98 5.45 43.27
CA THR A 35 4.05 4.60 42.08
C THR A 35 5.32 4.96 41.32
N ALA A 36 6.12 3.93 41.06
CA ALA A 36 7.41 3.95 40.40
C ALA A 36 7.51 4.97 39.25
N GLU A 37 8.64 5.69 39.16
CA GLU A 37 9.11 6.32 37.92
C GLU A 37 9.40 5.20 36.90
N GLY A 38 8.35 4.61 36.34
CA GLY A 38 8.38 3.61 35.30
C GLY A 38 8.47 4.27 33.92
N GLN A 39 9.18 3.62 33.01
CA GLN A 39 9.26 4.04 31.61
C GLN A 39 7.85 4.03 30.99
N HIS A 40 7.38 5.20 30.56
CA HIS A 40 6.07 5.37 29.95
C HIS A 40 6.11 5.00 28.47
N LYS A 41 4.97 4.58 27.92
CA LYS A 41 4.90 4.09 26.53
C LYS A 41 3.60 4.48 25.83
N ILE A 42 3.71 4.80 24.54
CA ILE A 42 2.59 4.89 23.61
C ILE A 42 2.78 3.77 22.59
N LEU A 43 1.74 2.97 22.39
CA LEU A 43 1.65 2.03 21.27
C LEU A 43 0.92 2.74 20.14
N HIS A 44 1.40 2.60 18.91
CA HIS A 44 0.70 3.14 17.76
C HIS A 44 0.74 2.27 16.50
N THR A 45 -0.25 2.48 15.65
CA THR A 45 -0.40 1.90 14.31
C THR A 45 -0.78 2.99 13.31
N ASN A 46 -0.61 2.72 12.02
CA ASN A 46 -1.11 3.51 10.91
C ASN A 46 -1.28 2.61 9.68
N ASP A 47 -2.13 3.01 8.73
CA ASP A 47 -2.30 2.37 7.42
C ASP A 47 -2.54 0.86 7.52
N MET A 48 -3.37 0.45 8.49
CA MET A 48 -3.69 -0.95 8.73
C MET A 48 -4.50 -1.56 7.60
N HIS A 49 -5.15 -0.73 6.78
CA HIS A 49 -5.88 -1.10 5.58
C HIS A 49 -6.77 -2.36 5.70
N GLY A 50 -7.56 -2.47 6.78
CA GLY A 50 -8.44 -3.62 7.00
C GLY A 50 -7.71 -4.95 7.20
N ARG A 51 -6.45 -4.96 7.66
CA ARG A 51 -5.74 -6.20 8.05
C ARG A 51 -6.23 -6.67 9.43
N LEU A 52 -7.33 -7.42 9.45
CA LEU A 52 -7.84 -8.05 10.67
C LEU A 52 -7.06 -9.33 11.02
N GLU A 53 -6.80 -10.14 9.98
CA GLU A 53 -6.21 -11.48 10.08
C GLU A 53 -4.68 -11.42 10.13
N GLN A 54 -4.07 -12.48 10.69
CA GLN A 54 -2.62 -12.68 10.67
C GLN A 54 -2.23 -13.35 9.34
N GLU A 55 -1.11 -12.93 8.77
CA GLU A 55 -0.43 -13.61 7.66
C GLU A 55 1.04 -13.81 8.04
N ASP A 56 1.46 -15.07 8.22
CA ASP A 56 2.82 -15.38 8.66
C ASP A 56 3.87 -14.78 7.72
N GLY A 57 4.82 -14.02 8.28
CA GLY A 57 5.86 -13.34 7.52
C GLY A 57 5.43 -12.02 6.87
N ARG A 58 4.17 -11.58 7.05
CA ARG A 58 3.64 -10.37 6.39
C ARG A 58 2.84 -9.46 7.32
N VAL A 59 1.89 -10.02 8.08
CA VAL A 59 0.88 -9.25 8.82
C VAL A 59 0.74 -9.79 10.24
N ILE A 60 0.92 -8.92 11.25
CA ILE A 60 0.80 -9.28 12.67
C ILE A 60 -0.63 -9.74 13.04
N GLY A 61 -1.63 -9.04 12.51
CA GLY A 61 -3.06 -9.28 12.77
C GLY A 61 -3.55 -8.73 14.11
N MET A 62 -4.84 -8.37 14.17
CA MET A 62 -5.42 -7.62 15.30
C MET A 62 -5.43 -8.42 16.61
N ALA A 63 -5.62 -9.74 16.54
CA ALA A 63 -5.60 -10.60 17.72
C ALA A 63 -4.20 -10.67 18.36
N LYS A 64 -3.13 -10.67 17.55
CA LYS A 64 -1.76 -10.66 18.06
C LYS A 64 -1.37 -9.26 18.56
N LEU A 65 -1.79 -8.21 17.85
CA LEU A 65 -1.66 -6.82 18.29
C LEU A 65 -2.24 -6.61 19.70
N LYS A 66 -3.42 -7.18 19.99
CA LYS A 66 -3.99 -7.13 21.34
C LYS A 66 -3.07 -7.74 22.39
N THR A 67 -2.47 -8.90 22.11
CA THR A 67 -1.50 -9.52 23.03
C THR A 67 -0.24 -8.66 23.18
N ILE A 68 0.27 -8.08 22.09
CA ILE A 68 1.43 -7.16 22.12
C ILE A 68 1.12 -5.97 23.03
N LYS A 69 -0.06 -5.36 22.88
CA LYS A 69 -0.52 -4.27 23.75
C LYS A 69 -0.54 -4.68 25.22
N GLU A 70 -1.07 -5.87 25.53
CA GLU A 70 -1.13 -6.40 26.89
C GLU A 70 0.28 -6.65 27.48
N GLN A 71 1.24 -7.10 26.66
CA GLN A 71 2.63 -7.33 27.08
C GLN A 71 3.43 -6.03 27.25
N GLU A 72 3.26 -5.07 26.34
CA GLU A 72 3.96 -3.79 26.39
C GLU A 72 3.41 -2.86 27.47
N ASN A 73 2.12 -3.02 27.81
CA ASN A 73 1.37 -2.24 28.81
C ASN A 73 1.53 -0.71 28.62
N PRO A 74 1.12 -0.17 27.45
CA PRO A 74 1.28 1.25 27.16
C PRO A 74 0.26 2.12 27.92
N ASP A 75 0.60 3.40 28.12
CA ASP A 75 -0.33 4.41 28.65
C ASP A 75 -1.47 4.67 27.64
N LEU A 76 -1.12 4.72 26.35
CA LEU A 76 -2.02 5.01 25.24
C LEU A 76 -1.81 4.02 24.08
N THR A 77 -2.90 3.70 23.39
CA THR A 77 -2.91 2.98 22.11
C THR A 77 -3.59 3.85 21.07
N LEU A 78 -2.84 4.30 20.04
CA LEU A 78 -3.30 5.32 19.10
C LEU A 78 -3.19 4.83 17.65
N ASP A 79 -4.07 5.33 16.79
CA ASP A 79 -4.03 5.02 15.36
C ASP A 79 -3.92 6.29 14.50
N ALA A 80 -3.00 6.28 13.55
CA ALA A 80 -2.79 7.37 12.61
C ALA A 80 -3.65 7.22 11.34
N ALA A 81 -4.74 6.46 11.38
CA ALA A 81 -5.76 6.31 10.33
C ALA A 81 -5.39 5.44 9.13
N ASP A 82 -6.24 5.44 8.09
CA ASP A 82 -6.36 4.43 7.04
C ASP A 82 -6.48 3.00 7.60
N ALA A 83 -7.39 2.87 8.57
CA ALA A 83 -7.65 1.63 9.29
C ALA A 83 -8.68 0.75 8.57
N PHE A 84 -9.72 1.37 8.01
CA PHE A 84 -10.95 0.66 7.64
C PHE A 84 -10.92 0.02 6.25
N GLN A 85 -10.47 0.76 5.23
CA GLN A 85 -10.49 0.25 3.86
C GLN A 85 -9.22 -0.54 3.55
N GLY A 86 -9.33 -1.66 2.86
CA GLY A 86 -8.21 -2.31 2.19
C GLY A 86 -8.53 -3.74 1.77
N LEU A 87 -8.56 -4.68 2.73
CA LEU A 87 -8.86 -6.09 2.44
C LEU A 87 -10.38 -6.36 2.33
N PRO A 88 -10.79 -7.36 1.53
CA PRO A 88 -12.18 -7.67 1.26
C PRO A 88 -13.08 -7.85 2.49
N LEU A 89 -12.59 -8.52 3.53
CA LEU A 89 -13.35 -8.74 4.76
C LEU A 89 -13.80 -7.40 5.38
N SER A 90 -12.89 -6.44 5.44
CA SER A 90 -13.21 -5.12 5.97
C SER A 90 -14.10 -4.34 5.00
N ASN A 91 -13.82 -4.38 3.71
CA ASN A 91 -14.53 -3.59 2.70
C ASN A 91 -15.98 -4.04 2.50
N GLU A 92 -16.25 -5.35 2.53
CA GLU A 92 -17.61 -5.89 2.47
C GLU A 92 -18.46 -5.41 3.65
N SER A 93 -17.84 -5.30 4.84
CA SER A 93 -18.48 -4.73 6.03
C SER A 93 -18.46 -3.20 6.07
N LYS A 94 -17.87 -2.54 5.06
CA LYS A 94 -17.64 -1.09 5.02
C LYS A 94 -16.96 -0.57 6.29
N GLY A 95 -15.94 -1.28 6.76
CA GLY A 95 -15.15 -0.98 7.95
C GLY A 95 -15.77 -1.41 9.29
N GLU A 96 -16.98 -1.95 9.31
CA GLU A 96 -17.68 -2.27 10.56
C GLU A 96 -17.02 -3.39 11.35
N GLU A 97 -16.50 -4.42 10.69
CA GLU A 97 -15.74 -5.47 11.39
C GLU A 97 -14.42 -4.93 11.94
N MET A 98 -13.76 -4.04 11.20
CA MET A 98 -12.53 -3.40 11.65
C MET A 98 -12.77 -2.51 12.89
N ALA A 99 -13.84 -1.71 12.90
CA ALA A 99 -14.23 -0.92 14.06
C ALA A 99 -14.45 -1.79 15.32
N LYS A 100 -15.12 -2.94 15.18
CA LYS A 100 -15.35 -3.87 16.29
C LYS A 100 -14.04 -4.46 16.84
N VAL A 101 -13.09 -4.81 15.97
CA VAL A 101 -11.80 -5.35 16.44
C VAL A 101 -10.89 -4.27 17.03
N MET A 102 -10.95 -3.03 16.53
CA MET A 102 -10.25 -1.90 17.15
C MET A 102 -10.77 -1.63 18.57
N ASN A 103 -12.09 -1.67 18.79
CA ASN A 103 -12.66 -1.59 20.14
C ASN A 103 -12.14 -2.72 21.04
N ALA A 104 -12.08 -3.95 20.53
CA ALA A 104 -11.60 -5.10 21.29
C ALA A 104 -10.10 -5.02 21.63
N VAL A 105 -9.26 -4.44 20.76
CA VAL A 105 -7.87 -4.08 21.08
C VAL A 105 -7.84 -3.02 22.18
N GLY A 106 -8.72 -2.02 22.10
CA GLY A 106 -8.88 -0.95 23.08
C GLY A 106 -7.97 0.23 22.81
N TYR A 107 -8.14 0.85 21.65
CA TYR A 107 -7.53 2.13 21.28
C TYR A 107 -8.11 3.29 22.11
N ASP A 108 -7.33 4.36 22.27
CA ASP A 108 -7.69 5.55 23.04
C ASP A 108 -8.06 6.74 22.14
N ALA A 109 -7.57 6.80 20.90
CA ALA A 109 -7.98 7.75 19.87
C ALA A 109 -7.46 7.33 18.48
N MET A 110 -8.11 7.84 17.43
CA MET A 110 -7.60 7.79 16.06
C MET A 110 -7.78 9.14 15.36
N THR A 111 -6.99 9.41 14.31
CA THR A 111 -7.30 10.49 13.35
C THR A 111 -8.16 9.99 12.19
N VAL A 112 -8.35 10.82 11.17
CA VAL A 112 -8.98 10.45 9.90
C VAL A 112 -7.93 10.55 8.79
N GLY A 113 -7.82 9.53 7.96
CA GLY A 113 -7.02 9.48 6.74
C GLY A 113 -7.89 9.65 5.50
N ASN A 114 -7.31 9.49 4.31
CA ASN A 114 -8.10 9.57 3.07
C ASN A 114 -9.05 8.39 2.93
N HIS A 115 -8.59 7.18 3.26
CA HIS A 115 -9.35 5.97 3.00
C HIS A 115 -10.52 5.77 3.98
N GLU A 116 -10.58 6.53 5.08
CA GLU A 116 -11.78 6.62 5.93
C GLU A 116 -13.01 7.17 5.18
N PHE A 117 -12.83 7.92 4.09
CA PHE A 117 -13.91 8.52 3.30
C PHE A 117 -14.36 7.64 2.13
N ASP A 118 -13.71 6.51 1.86
CA ASP A 118 -13.99 5.66 0.69
C ASP A 118 -15.41 5.09 0.68
N PHE A 119 -15.93 4.74 1.86
CA PHE A 119 -17.32 4.29 2.01
C PHE A 119 -18.33 5.44 2.15
N GLY A 120 -17.85 6.68 2.03
CA GLY A 120 -18.62 7.92 2.14
C GLY A 120 -18.68 8.49 3.55
N PHE A 121 -18.85 9.82 3.62
CA PHE A 121 -18.91 10.57 4.89
C PHE A 121 -19.95 10.02 5.88
N ASP A 122 -21.14 9.64 5.43
CA ASP A 122 -22.19 9.10 6.29
C ASP A 122 -21.79 7.77 6.93
N GLN A 123 -21.12 6.90 6.17
CA GLN A 123 -20.58 5.65 6.72
C GLN A 123 -19.47 5.95 7.73
N LEU A 124 -18.59 6.93 7.46
CA LEU A 124 -17.56 7.33 8.41
C LEU A 124 -18.17 7.84 9.74
N LYS A 125 -19.26 8.61 9.69
CA LYS A 125 -19.99 9.03 10.91
C LYS A 125 -20.66 7.86 11.62
N LYS A 126 -21.13 6.83 10.88
CA LYS A 126 -21.61 5.58 11.47
C LYS A 126 -20.48 4.85 12.19
N LEU A 127 -19.32 4.70 11.55
CA LEU A 127 -18.14 4.06 12.15
C LEU A 127 -17.70 4.81 13.42
N GLU A 128 -17.64 6.14 13.39
CA GLU A 128 -17.36 6.96 14.59
C GLU A 128 -18.31 6.62 15.75
N SER A 129 -19.60 6.42 15.47
CA SER A 129 -20.59 6.06 16.51
C SER A 129 -20.45 4.63 17.03
N MET A 130 -19.74 3.76 16.31
CA MET A 130 -19.45 2.38 16.71
C MET A 130 -18.17 2.27 17.55
N LEU A 131 -17.26 3.25 17.47
CA LEU A 131 -16.01 3.23 18.21
C LEU A 131 -16.21 3.61 19.68
N ASP A 132 -15.49 2.90 20.56
CA ASP A 132 -15.48 3.19 22.00
C ASP A 132 -14.50 4.35 22.35
N PHE A 133 -13.84 4.91 21.34
CA PHE A 133 -12.85 5.97 21.45
C PHE A 133 -13.08 7.07 20.39
N PRO A 134 -12.63 8.30 20.63
CA PRO A 134 -12.88 9.41 19.72
C PRO A 134 -12.04 9.35 18.44
N ILE A 135 -12.66 9.75 17.34
CA ILE A 135 -11.98 10.24 16.14
C ILE A 135 -11.67 11.73 16.34
N VAL A 136 -10.43 12.15 16.06
CA VAL A 136 -9.99 13.55 16.14
C VAL A 136 -9.39 14.05 14.83
N THR A 137 -9.76 15.23 14.37
CA THR A 137 -9.06 15.94 13.28
C THR A 137 -9.38 17.43 13.29
N ALA A 138 -8.34 18.28 13.25
CA ALA A 138 -8.46 19.73 13.42
C ALA A 138 -8.83 20.46 12.13
N ASN A 139 -8.53 19.86 10.98
CA ASN A 139 -8.57 20.52 9.67
C ASN A 139 -9.67 20.02 8.73
N VAL A 140 -10.47 19.02 9.12
CA VAL A 140 -11.61 18.53 8.33
C VAL A 140 -12.90 19.23 8.73
N TYR A 141 -13.56 19.84 7.74
CA TYR A 141 -14.81 20.57 7.90
C TYR A 141 -15.87 19.97 6.97
N LYS A 142 -17.13 19.97 7.39
CA LYS A 142 -18.28 19.64 6.57
C LYS A 142 -19.22 20.84 6.56
N ASP A 143 -19.51 21.38 5.38
CA ASP A 143 -20.39 22.53 5.18
C ASP A 143 -20.04 23.72 6.11
N GLY A 144 -18.73 24.03 6.20
CA GLY A 144 -18.17 25.13 6.98
C GLY A 144 -18.02 24.90 8.49
N LYS A 145 -18.39 23.73 9.03
CA LYS A 145 -18.25 23.38 10.46
C LYS A 145 -17.24 22.25 10.67
N PRO A 146 -16.53 22.18 11.81
CA PRO A 146 -15.67 21.02 12.11
C PRO A 146 -16.45 19.71 11.98
N ALA A 147 -15.93 18.75 11.21
CA ALA A 147 -16.61 17.47 10.94
C ALA A 147 -16.50 16.50 12.13
N PHE A 148 -15.41 16.62 12.89
CA PHE A 148 -15.05 15.80 14.05
C PHE A 148 -14.56 16.70 15.19
N LYS A 149 -14.31 16.11 16.36
CA LYS A 149 -13.57 16.80 17.43
C LYS A 149 -12.17 17.14 16.92
N LYS A 150 -11.68 18.35 17.19
CA LYS A 150 -10.31 18.73 16.77
C LYS A 150 -9.23 18.05 17.62
N SER A 151 -9.53 17.86 18.90
CA SER A 151 -8.68 17.20 19.87
C SER A 151 -9.50 16.49 20.95
N THR A 152 -8.81 15.66 21.73
CA THR A 152 -9.31 15.06 22.97
C THR A 152 -8.24 15.13 24.06
N ILE A 153 -8.66 15.09 25.32
CA ILE A 153 -7.75 14.93 26.47
C ILE A 153 -8.04 13.57 27.09
N VAL A 154 -7.02 12.72 27.14
CA VAL A 154 -7.09 11.40 27.77
C VAL A 154 -6.29 11.45 29.07
N GLU A 155 -6.86 10.97 30.18
CA GLU A 155 -6.19 10.87 31.47
C GLU A 155 -5.84 9.42 31.79
N LYS A 156 -4.55 9.10 31.91
CA LYS A 156 -4.04 7.76 32.26
C LYS A 156 -2.87 7.91 33.21
N ASN A 157 -2.80 7.03 34.21
CA ASN A 157 -1.70 7.02 35.19
C ASN A 157 -1.44 8.40 35.84
N GLY A 158 -2.51 9.17 36.07
CA GLY A 158 -2.44 10.53 36.64
C GLY A 158 -1.82 11.59 35.73
N LYS A 159 -1.71 11.32 34.42
CA LYS A 159 -1.17 12.24 33.39
C LYS A 159 -2.23 12.56 32.36
N LYS A 160 -2.23 13.80 31.87
CA LYS A 160 -3.16 14.30 30.85
C LYS A 160 -2.48 14.42 29.49
N TYR A 161 -2.96 13.67 28.52
CA TYR A 161 -2.48 13.66 27.15
C TYR A 161 -3.43 14.44 26.26
N GLY A 162 -2.98 15.56 25.70
CA GLY A 162 -3.69 16.28 24.66
C GLY A 162 -3.39 15.65 23.30
N ILE A 163 -4.42 15.13 22.65
CA ILE A 163 -4.30 14.45 21.35
C ILE A 163 -5.02 15.30 20.30
N VAL A 164 -4.28 15.83 19.33
CA VAL A 164 -4.79 16.67 18.23
C VAL A 164 -4.68 15.87 16.93
N GLY A 165 -5.74 15.85 16.12
CA GLY A 165 -5.70 15.14 14.84
C GLY A 165 -5.46 16.05 13.65
N VAL A 166 -4.95 15.51 12.55
CA VAL A 166 -4.84 16.21 11.26
C VAL A 166 -4.86 15.22 10.09
N THR A 167 -5.50 15.63 8.99
CA THR A 167 -5.75 14.81 7.80
C THR A 167 -5.16 15.47 6.56
N THR A 168 -4.54 14.69 5.66
CA THR A 168 -3.97 15.23 4.42
C THR A 168 -5.01 15.94 3.54
N PRO A 169 -4.74 17.17 3.06
CA PRO A 169 -5.59 17.78 2.04
C PRO A 169 -5.57 17.04 0.68
N GLN A 170 -4.66 16.08 0.48
CA GLN A 170 -4.61 15.22 -0.72
C GLN A 170 -5.84 14.32 -0.86
N THR A 171 -6.61 14.11 0.21
CA THR A 171 -7.89 13.39 0.16
C THR A 171 -8.83 13.92 -0.92
N LYS A 172 -8.71 15.21 -1.31
CA LYS A 172 -9.45 15.81 -2.44
C LYS A 172 -9.23 15.11 -3.79
N THR A 173 -8.11 14.41 -3.95
CA THR A 173 -7.71 13.74 -5.18
C THR A 173 -7.49 12.24 -5.01
N THR A 174 -7.23 11.77 -3.78
CA THR A 174 -7.01 10.35 -3.47
C THR A 174 -8.27 9.60 -3.04
N THR A 175 -9.39 10.31 -2.84
CA THR A 175 -10.70 9.73 -2.53
C THR A 175 -11.74 10.15 -3.57
N SER A 176 -12.75 9.30 -3.79
CA SER A 176 -13.90 9.63 -4.63
C SER A 176 -14.56 10.97 -4.24
N PRO A 177 -14.80 11.89 -5.20
CA PRO A 177 -15.47 13.17 -4.93
C PRO A 177 -16.85 13.05 -4.27
N GLU A 178 -17.57 11.95 -4.50
CA GLU A 178 -18.86 11.73 -3.84
C GLU A 178 -18.68 11.45 -2.33
N GLY A 179 -17.64 10.69 -1.98
CA GLY A 179 -17.34 10.34 -0.58
C GLY A 179 -17.00 11.55 0.28
N ILE A 180 -16.49 12.62 -0.34
CA ILE A 180 -16.07 13.88 0.30
C ILE A 180 -16.96 15.07 -0.07
N LYS A 181 -18.19 14.84 -0.53
CA LYS A 181 -19.08 15.93 -0.96
C LYS A 181 -19.35 16.93 0.18
N GLY A 182 -18.97 18.18 -0.05
CA GLY A 182 -19.08 19.27 0.95
C GLY A 182 -18.09 19.16 2.11
N VAL A 183 -17.11 18.26 2.02
CA VAL A 183 -15.97 18.17 2.94
C VAL A 183 -14.88 19.11 2.47
N GLU A 184 -14.33 19.88 3.40
CA GLU A 184 -13.25 20.82 3.18
C GLU A 184 -12.07 20.45 4.09
N PHE A 185 -10.88 20.42 3.50
CA PHE A 185 -9.61 20.25 4.21
C PHE A 185 -8.92 21.61 4.28
N LYS A 186 -8.85 22.16 5.50
CA LYS A 186 -8.15 23.41 5.80
C LYS A 186 -6.65 23.18 5.94
N ASP A 187 -5.91 24.30 6.00
CA ASP A 187 -4.47 24.30 6.19
C ASP A 187 -4.07 23.52 7.47
N PRO A 188 -3.24 22.47 7.34
CA PRO A 188 -2.84 21.60 8.46
C PRO A 188 -2.11 22.36 9.57
N GLU A 189 -1.08 23.14 9.22
CA GLU A 189 -0.19 23.76 10.19
C GLU A 189 -0.92 24.76 11.09
N SER A 190 -1.69 25.68 10.49
CA SER A 190 -2.43 26.69 11.24
C SER A 190 -3.49 26.07 12.15
N THR A 191 -4.27 25.11 11.65
CA THR A 191 -5.35 24.49 12.44
C THR A 191 -4.83 23.64 13.60
N VAL A 192 -3.75 22.89 13.40
CA VAL A 192 -3.09 22.12 14.47
C VAL A 192 -2.47 23.06 15.51
N THR A 193 -1.75 24.09 15.07
CA THR A 193 -1.12 25.08 15.96
C THR A 193 -2.16 25.80 16.84
N GLU A 194 -3.27 26.23 16.24
CA GLU A 194 -4.37 26.86 16.97
C GLU A 194 -4.97 25.94 18.04
N GLU A 195 -5.16 24.67 17.70
CA GLU A 195 -5.76 23.70 18.61
C GLU A 195 -4.80 23.32 19.76
N ILE A 196 -3.51 23.12 19.47
CA ILE A 196 -2.50 22.90 20.52
C ILE A 196 -2.48 24.09 21.49
N LYS A 197 -2.50 25.32 20.97
CA LYS A 197 -2.51 26.53 21.81
C LYS A 197 -3.73 26.59 22.74
N ARG A 198 -4.87 26.07 22.29
CA ARG A 198 -6.11 26.03 23.05
C ARG A 198 -6.03 25.07 24.24
N ILE A 199 -5.29 23.96 24.13
CA ILE A 199 -5.28 22.88 25.14
C ILE A 199 -3.98 22.77 25.94
N GLN A 200 -2.88 23.38 25.50
CA GLN A 200 -1.53 23.15 26.07
C GLN A 200 -1.38 23.47 27.56
N ASP A 201 -2.25 24.32 28.11
CA ASP A 201 -2.25 24.70 29.54
C ASP A 201 -3.03 23.70 30.41
N ASP A 202 -3.84 22.82 29.82
CA ASP A 202 -4.67 21.82 30.51
C ASP A 202 -4.07 20.41 30.50
N VAL A 203 -2.93 20.22 29.82
CA VAL A 203 -2.33 18.91 29.55
C VAL A 203 -0.84 18.87 29.89
N ASP A 204 -0.34 17.67 30.16
CA ASP A 204 1.07 17.40 30.43
C ASP A 204 1.85 17.15 29.12
N SER A 205 1.16 16.62 28.11
CA SER A 205 1.75 16.17 26.84
C SER A 205 0.91 16.58 25.63
N ILE A 206 1.57 16.81 24.49
CA ILE A 206 0.90 17.04 23.22
C ILE A 206 1.33 15.96 22.22
N ILE A 207 0.32 15.24 21.71
CA ILE A 207 0.45 14.24 20.67
C ILE A 207 -0.36 14.73 19.47
N VAL A 208 0.24 14.67 18.29
CA VAL A 208 -0.45 14.93 17.02
C VAL A 208 -0.61 13.61 16.29
N LEU A 209 -1.86 13.16 16.10
CA LEU A 209 -2.20 12.07 15.19
C LEU A 209 -2.34 12.63 13.79
N SER A 210 -1.35 12.37 12.97
CA SER A 210 -1.21 12.90 11.62
C SER A 210 -1.47 11.80 10.61
N HIS A 211 -2.20 12.14 9.54
CA HIS A 211 -2.30 11.31 8.35
C HIS A 211 -1.93 12.16 7.13
N MET A 212 -0.68 12.61 7.12
CA MET A 212 -0.14 13.58 6.16
C MET A 212 0.96 12.96 5.30
N GLY A 213 1.71 12.01 5.86
CA GLY A 213 2.79 11.32 5.18
C GLY A 213 4.03 12.18 4.94
N VAL A 214 5.10 11.54 4.47
CA VAL A 214 6.41 12.17 4.23
C VAL A 214 6.90 12.03 2.78
N ASN A 215 6.05 11.53 1.89
CA ASN A 215 6.42 11.26 0.49
C ASN A 215 6.88 12.56 -0.21
N PRO A 216 8.06 12.59 -0.85
CA PRO A 216 8.55 13.77 -1.59
C PRO A 216 7.64 14.25 -2.73
N SER A 217 6.79 13.39 -3.29
CA SER A 217 5.81 13.76 -4.32
C SER A 217 4.64 14.58 -3.76
N THR A 218 4.42 14.50 -2.44
CA THR A 218 3.39 15.29 -1.75
C THR A 218 3.86 16.73 -1.60
N LYS A 219 2.95 17.67 -1.82
CA LYS A 219 3.18 19.10 -1.57
C LYS A 219 3.78 19.28 -0.17
N LYS A 220 4.90 19.99 -0.06
CA LYS A 220 5.70 20.08 1.17
C LYS A 220 4.87 20.49 2.40
N GLU A 221 3.97 21.44 2.24
CA GLU A 221 3.10 21.94 3.32
C GLU A 221 2.06 20.91 3.78
N TRP A 222 1.90 19.81 3.04
CA TRP A 222 1.00 18.70 3.35
C TRP A 222 1.76 17.46 3.79
N ARG A 223 2.95 17.62 4.38
CA ARG A 223 3.72 16.50 4.91
C ARG A 223 3.86 16.56 6.42
N GLY A 224 3.83 15.40 7.08
CA GLY A 224 3.98 15.26 8.53
C GLY A 224 5.37 15.69 9.02
N ASP A 225 6.42 15.48 8.21
CA ASP A 225 7.78 15.90 8.54
C ASP A 225 7.94 17.44 8.53
N TYR A 226 7.34 18.10 7.54
CA TYR A 226 7.27 19.56 7.49
C TYR A 226 6.46 20.12 8.66
N LEU A 227 5.28 19.56 8.94
CA LEU A 227 4.45 19.95 10.08
C LEU A 227 5.23 19.82 11.40
N THR A 228 5.91 18.68 11.61
CA THR A 228 6.72 18.44 12.81
C THR A 228 7.83 19.47 12.94
N GLU A 229 8.52 19.79 11.85
CA GLU A 229 9.54 20.83 11.83
C GLU A 229 8.98 22.21 12.24
N GLN A 230 7.83 22.63 11.67
CA GLN A 230 7.22 23.91 11.98
C GLN A 230 6.76 23.99 13.44
N LEU A 231 6.10 22.93 13.94
CA LEU A 231 5.65 22.87 15.34
C LEU A 231 6.85 22.90 16.30
N SER A 232 7.94 22.17 15.99
CA SER A 232 9.14 22.12 16.84
C SER A 232 9.85 23.48 16.99
N LYS A 233 9.75 24.34 15.98
CA LYS A 233 10.35 25.68 15.94
C LYS A 233 9.43 26.78 16.48
N ASN A 234 8.19 26.44 16.80
CA ASN A 234 7.19 27.41 17.22
C ASN A 234 7.32 27.73 18.71
N GLU A 235 7.99 28.84 19.02
CA GLU A 235 8.24 29.31 20.40
C GLU A 235 6.96 29.56 21.24
N SER A 236 5.79 29.64 20.60
CA SER A 236 4.51 29.79 21.30
C SER A 236 3.94 28.47 21.83
N LEU A 237 4.55 27.33 21.49
CA LEU A 237 4.21 26.02 22.03
C LEU A 237 5.12 25.70 23.22
N LYS A 238 4.52 25.41 24.38
CA LYS A 238 5.25 25.34 25.65
C LYS A 238 5.94 24.00 25.92
N ARG A 239 5.78 23.01 25.03
CA ARG A 239 6.11 21.60 25.27
C ARG A 239 6.56 20.93 23.96
N PRO A 240 7.41 19.88 24.03
CA PRO A 240 7.72 19.06 22.87
C PRO A 240 6.47 18.41 22.27
N ILE A 241 6.51 18.17 20.96
CA ILE A 241 5.41 17.57 20.21
C ILE A 241 5.79 16.16 19.78
N THR A 242 4.94 15.18 20.07
CA THR A 242 5.05 13.83 19.51
C THR A 242 4.08 13.71 18.34
N VAL A 243 4.59 13.54 17.13
CA VAL A 243 3.80 13.32 15.91
C VAL A 243 3.85 11.84 15.56
N ILE A 244 2.66 11.22 15.52
CA ILE A 244 2.46 9.86 15.03
C ILE A 244 1.77 10.02 13.68
N ASP A 245 2.46 9.69 12.59
CA ASP A 245 2.02 9.95 11.22
C ASP A 245 1.66 8.65 10.47
N GLY A 246 0.94 8.77 9.35
CA GLY A 246 0.58 7.67 8.43
C GLY A 246 0.67 8.10 6.95
N HIS A 247 -0.20 7.58 6.09
CA HIS A 247 -0.44 7.96 4.67
C HIS A 247 0.65 7.54 3.68
N SER A 248 1.91 7.76 4.02
CA SER A 248 3.04 7.47 3.12
C SER A 248 3.68 6.12 3.36
N HIS A 249 3.04 5.22 4.11
CA HIS A 249 3.50 3.84 4.39
C HIS A 249 5.00 3.69 4.73
N THR A 250 5.61 4.74 5.30
CA THR A 250 7.05 4.84 5.48
C THR A 250 7.42 4.18 6.80
N VAL A 251 8.37 3.24 6.74
CA VAL A 251 8.95 2.65 7.94
C VAL A 251 9.98 3.63 8.51
N ILE A 252 9.71 4.22 9.67
CA ILE A 252 10.65 5.09 10.40
C ILE A 252 11.15 4.36 11.65
N GLU A 253 12.13 3.47 11.43
CA GLU A 253 12.65 2.49 12.40
C GLU A 253 12.83 2.99 13.84
N ASN A 254 13.46 4.16 13.99
CA ASN A 254 13.77 4.76 15.30
C ASN A 254 13.07 6.10 15.53
N GLY A 255 12.07 6.42 14.71
CA GLY A 255 11.52 7.77 14.60
C GLY A 255 12.54 8.80 14.08
N GLN A 256 12.08 10.03 13.87
CA GLN A 256 12.90 11.16 13.45
C GLN A 256 12.78 12.31 14.45
N GLN A 257 13.92 12.77 14.97
CA GLN A 257 13.97 13.83 15.98
C GLN A 257 14.00 15.22 15.35
N TYR A 258 13.27 16.14 15.98
CA TYR A 258 13.18 17.57 15.67
C TYR A 258 13.38 18.37 16.96
N GLY A 259 14.64 18.54 17.36
CA GLY A 259 14.95 19.02 18.71
C GLY A 259 14.46 18.02 19.75
N ASP A 260 13.59 18.46 20.66
CA ASP A 260 12.95 17.59 21.65
C ASP A 260 11.66 16.92 21.13
N SER A 261 11.20 17.26 19.92
CA SER A 261 10.00 16.69 19.29
C SER A 261 10.34 15.46 18.46
N LEU A 262 9.37 14.55 18.27
CA LEU A 262 9.55 13.27 17.59
C LEU A 262 8.49 13.07 16.51
N LEU A 263 8.89 12.57 15.36
CA LEU A 263 8.02 12.01 14.32
C LEU A 263 8.18 10.47 14.28
N ALA A 264 7.08 9.73 14.25
CA ALA A 264 7.08 8.27 14.14
C ALA A 264 6.02 7.77 13.13
N GLN A 265 6.32 6.65 12.47
CA GLN A 265 5.43 5.95 11.53
C GLN A 265 5.85 4.47 11.44
N THR A 266 4.89 3.57 11.22
CA THR A 266 5.12 2.11 11.32
C THR A 266 5.23 1.39 9.98
N GLY A 267 5.30 2.08 8.86
CA GLY A 267 5.06 1.47 7.55
C GLY A 267 3.56 1.32 7.30
N ALA A 268 3.11 0.18 6.78
CA ALA A 268 1.68 -0.09 6.56
C ALA A 268 1.32 -1.56 6.82
N THR A 269 0.04 -1.88 6.66
CA THR A 269 -0.52 -3.23 6.61
C THR A 269 -0.35 -4.06 7.90
N LEU A 270 -0.10 -3.39 9.03
CA LEU A 270 0.26 -4.06 10.30
C LEU A 270 1.47 -5.01 10.17
N GLN A 271 2.41 -4.68 9.30
CA GLN A 271 3.71 -5.36 9.27
C GLN A 271 4.54 -5.02 10.53
N ASN A 272 4.33 -3.82 11.09
CA ASN A 272 5.00 -3.36 12.30
C ASN A 272 4.02 -2.72 13.28
N VAL A 273 4.40 -2.70 14.56
CA VAL A 273 3.72 -1.94 15.63
C VAL A 273 4.71 -0.97 16.24
N GLY A 274 4.32 0.30 16.37
CA GLY A 274 5.18 1.35 16.91
C GLY A 274 5.11 1.45 18.42
N ILE A 275 6.27 1.62 19.07
CA ILE A 275 6.38 1.88 20.50
C ILE A 275 7.21 3.15 20.71
N ILE A 276 6.57 4.18 21.26
CA ILE A 276 7.26 5.40 21.72
C ILE A 276 7.42 5.31 23.22
N SER A 277 8.67 5.24 23.68
CA SER A 277 9.02 5.29 25.10
C SER A 277 9.53 6.67 25.51
N TYR A 278 9.24 7.07 26.74
CA TYR A 278 9.56 8.41 27.23
C TYR A 278 9.54 8.48 28.75
N ASP A 279 10.08 9.58 29.27
CA ASP A 279 10.08 9.92 30.68
C ASP A 279 9.11 11.07 30.95
N PHE A 280 8.33 10.99 32.03
CA PHE A 280 7.60 12.14 32.54
C PHE A 280 8.46 12.90 33.54
N LYS A 281 8.88 14.11 33.18
CA LYS A 281 9.66 14.99 34.05
C LYS A 281 9.17 16.42 33.94
N ASP A 282 9.07 17.11 35.07
CA ASP A 282 8.62 18.51 35.16
C ASP A 282 7.24 18.74 34.49
N GLY A 283 6.38 17.73 34.59
CA GLY A 283 5.04 17.74 33.98
C GLY A 283 5.04 17.64 32.46
N LYS A 284 6.13 17.20 31.80
CA LYS A 284 6.22 17.05 30.33
C LYS A 284 6.82 15.69 29.94
N MET A 285 6.55 15.25 28.71
CA MET A 285 7.30 14.17 28.07
C MET A 285 8.69 14.64 27.69
N ASN A 286 9.70 13.85 28.03
CA ASN A 286 11.09 14.04 27.64
C ASN A 286 11.69 12.71 27.20
N ASN A 287 12.89 12.76 26.59
CA ASN A 287 13.63 11.57 26.16
C ASN A 287 12.80 10.64 25.25
N LEU A 288 11.99 11.23 24.37
CA LEU A 288 11.18 10.49 23.39
C LEU A 288 12.06 9.60 22.53
N LYS A 289 11.77 8.30 22.51
CA LYS A 289 12.44 7.30 21.67
C LYS A 289 11.39 6.40 21.03
N SER A 290 11.45 6.26 19.71
CA SER A 290 10.62 5.29 18.98
C SER A 290 11.41 4.03 18.68
N ARG A 291 10.70 2.91 18.60
CA ARG A 291 11.14 1.65 18.01
C ARG A 291 9.95 0.94 17.37
N LEU A 292 10.21 -0.02 16.51
CA LEU A 292 9.19 -0.91 15.97
C LEU A 292 9.25 -2.29 16.62
N ILE A 293 8.12 -2.99 16.58
CA ILE A 293 8.00 -4.44 16.74
C ILE A 293 7.63 -4.95 15.35
N HIS A 294 8.53 -5.68 14.70
CA HIS A 294 8.28 -6.23 13.37
C HIS A 294 7.47 -7.52 13.46
N GLU A 295 6.75 -7.88 12.41
CA GLU A 295 6.04 -9.17 12.33
C GLU A 295 6.96 -10.34 12.71
N GLU A 296 8.21 -10.31 12.24
CA GLU A 296 9.18 -11.38 12.49
C GLU A 296 9.57 -11.56 13.97
N ASP A 297 9.41 -10.51 14.80
CA ASP A 297 9.63 -10.53 16.24
C ASP A 297 8.46 -11.18 16.99
N THR A 298 7.33 -11.39 16.31
CA THR A 298 6.07 -11.82 16.93
C THR A 298 5.80 -13.32 16.83
N LYS A 299 6.79 -14.11 16.41
CA LYS A 299 6.65 -15.57 16.21
C LYS A 299 6.17 -16.32 17.46
N ASP A 300 6.65 -15.88 18.63
CA ASP A 300 6.28 -16.48 19.93
C ASP A 300 5.07 -15.82 20.59
N VAL A 301 4.53 -14.74 19.99
CA VAL A 301 3.36 -14.04 20.52
C VAL A 301 2.09 -14.78 20.10
N LYS A 302 1.39 -15.32 21.09
CA LYS A 302 0.10 -15.99 20.88
C LYS A 302 -1.00 -14.96 20.63
N PRO A 303 -1.84 -15.12 19.60
CA PRO A 303 -3.02 -14.28 19.41
C PRO A 303 -3.95 -14.32 20.62
N ASN A 304 -4.56 -13.18 20.96
CA ASN A 304 -5.59 -13.13 21.99
C ASN A 304 -6.79 -14.00 21.56
N GLU A 305 -7.13 -15.03 22.35
CA GLU A 305 -8.09 -16.07 21.95
C GLU A 305 -9.48 -15.51 21.63
N ALA A 306 -9.98 -14.57 22.44
CA ALA A 306 -11.31 -14.01 22.25
C ALA A 306 -11.39 -13.17 20.97
N LEU A 307 -10.37 -12.33 20.72
CA LEU A 307 -10.32 -11.51 19.51
C LEU A 307 -10.04 -12.37 18.26
N ALA A 308 -9.21 -13.40 18.37
CA ALA A 308 -8.98 -14.34 17.28
C ALA A 308 -10.28 -15.05 16.87
N ALA A 309 -11.09 -15.51 17.83
CA ALA A 309 -12.38 -16.12 17.56
C ALA A 309 -13.39 -15.14 16.90
N GLN A 310 -13.34 -13.85 17.27
CA GLN A 310 -14.15 -12.81 16.63
C GLN A 310 -13.75 -12.62 15.16
N VAL A 311 -12.45 -12.49 14.88
CA VAL A 311 -11.92 -12.35 13.52
C VAL A 311 -12.25 -13.59 12.68
N GLU A 312 -12.03 -14.79 13.21
CA GLU A 312 -12.33 -16.05 12.53
C GLU A 312 -13.82 -16.18 12.18
N LYS A 313 -14.71 -15.72 13.07
CA LYS A 313 -16.15 -15.71 12.80
C LYS A 313 -16.49 -14.80 11.61
N ALA A 314 -15.96 -13.57 11.62
CA ALA A 314 -16.18 -12.61 10.53
C ALA A 314 -15.64 -13.15 9.19
N SER A 315 -14.44 -13.74 9.22
CA SER A 315 -13.80 -14.38 8.07
C SER A 315 -14.66 -15.51 7.50
N LYS A 316 -15.16 -16.44 8.33
CA LYS A 316 -16.05 -17.53 7.88
C LYS A 316 -17.37 -17.04 7.29
N GLU A 317 -17.94 -15.98 7.85
CA GLU A 317 -19.17 -15.38 7.32
C GLU A 317 -18.94 -14.72 5.96
N PHE A 318 -17.78 -14.06 5.79
CA PHE A 318 -17.34 -13.49 4.52
C PHE A 318 -17.08 -14.59 3.49
N ASP A 319 -16.26 -15.59 3.81
CA ASP A 319 -15.93 -16.71 2.93
C ASP A 319 -17.18 -17.41 2.40
N LYS A 320 -18.18 -17.62 3.26
CA LYS A 320 -19.45 -18.22 2.86
C LYS A 320 -20.22 -17.38 1.84
N LYS A 321 -20.14 -16.05 1.91
CA LYS A 321 -20.79 -15.14 0.95
C LYS A 321 -20.04 -15.07 -0.37
N THR A 322 -18.73 -15.31 -0.36
CA THR A 322 -17.84 -15.13 -1.52
C THR A 322 -17.29 -16.46 -2.06
N SER A 323 -17.86 -17.60 -1.66
CA SER A 323 -17.39 -18.94 -2.06
C SER A 323 -17.84 -19.37 -3.45
N GLU A 324 -18.49 -18.50 -4.22
CA GLU A 324 -18.86 -18.84 -5.61
C GLU A 324 -17.59 -19.07 -6.43
N VAL A 325 -17.45 -20.26 -7.01
CA VAL A 325 -16.36 -20.56 -7.95
C VAL A 325 -16.69 -19.88 -9.28
N ILE A 326 -15.79 -18.99 -9.72
CA ILE A 326 -15.89 -18.27 -10.98
C ILE A 326 -15.19 -19.06 -12.09
N ILE A 327 -14.01 -19.62 -11.81
CA ILE A 327 -13.25 -20.48 -12.72
C ILE A 327 -12.79 -21.72 -11.95
N GLU A 328 -13.11 -22.93 -12.44
CA GLU A 328 -12.68 -24.18 -11.78
C GLU A 328 -11.16 -24.43 -11.90
N ASN A 329 -10.56 -24.04 -13.03
CA ASN A 329 -9.13 -24.25 -13.28
C ASN A 329 -8.56 -23.19 -14.23
N ASN A 330 -8.22 -22.02 -13.66
CA ASN A 330 -7.55 -20.92 -14.35
C ASN A 330 -6.15 -21.34 -14.84
N PRO A 331 -5.88 -21.29 -16.16
CA PRO A 331 -4.59 -21.71 -16.73
C PRO A 331 -3.52 -20.61 -16.69
N VAL A 332 -3.86 -19.38 -16.28
CA VAL A 332 -2.98 -18.21 -16.35
C VAL A 332 -2.70 -17.64 -14.97
N HIS A 333 -1.44 -17.25 -14.72
CA HIS A 333 -1.11 -16.40 -13.59
C HIS A 333 -1.33 -14.94 -14.00
N PHE A 334 -2.25 -14.25 -13.35
CA PHE A 334 -2.53 -12.83 -13.59
C PHE A 334 -1.72 -11.98 -12.62
N ASP A 335 -0.76 -11.25 -13.15
CA ASP A 335 0.20 -10.46 -12.38
C ASP A 335 -0.38 -9.12 -11.92
N HIS A 336 -0.07 -8.76 -10.68
CA HIS A 336 -0.33 -7.43 -10.13
C HIS A 336 0.85 -6.49 -10.42
N TYR A 337 0.56 -5.22 -10.67
CA TYR A 337 1.59 -4.19 -10.78
C TYR A 337 1.97 -3.73 -9.36
N ASN A 338 3.23 -3.77 -8.99
CA ASN A 338 3.64 -3.28 -7.67
C ASN A 338 3.76 -1.75 -7.72
N ASN A 339 3.07 -1.03 -6.82
CA ASN A 339 3.19 0.43 -6.67
C ASN A 339 4.61 0.90 -6.30
N GLU A 340 5.40 0.04 -5.65
CA GLU A 340 6.83 0.29 -5.38
C GLU A 340 7.73 -0.11 -6.56
N GLY A 341 7.17 -0.85 -7.52
CA GLY A 341 7.84 -1.23 -8.75
C GLY A 341 7.72 -0.13 -9.82
N PRO A 342 8.44 -0.30 -10.93
CA PRO A 342 8.22 0.51 -12.11
C PRO A 342 6.77 0.44 -12.59
N ALA A 343 6.21 1.58 -13.01
CA ALA A 343 4.95 1.57 -13.72
C ALA A 343 5.08 0.73 -15.01
N GLN A 344 4.19 -0.25 -15.17
CA GLN A 344 4.22 -1.21 -16.26
C GLN A 344 2.82 -1.79 -16.52
N GLU A 345 2.64 -2.31 -17.71
CA GLU A 345 1.47 -3.11 -18.06
C GLU A 345 1.45 -4.42 -17.29
N THR A 346 0.25 -4.93 -17.01
CA THR A 346 0.08 -6.31 -16.55
C THR A 346 -1.01 -7.02 -17.33
N ASN A 347 -0.88 -8.34 -17.46
CA ASN A 347 -1.92 -9.16 -18.07
C ASN A 347 -3.25 -9.09 -17.30
N LEU A 348 -3.21 -8.87 -15.97
CA LEU A 348 -4.42 -8.60 -15.18
C LEU A 348 -5.04 -7.26 -15.54
N GLY A 349 -4.23 -6.21 -15.68
CA GLY A 349 -4.68 -4.89 -16.14
C GLY A 349 -5.33 -4.97 -17.51
N HIS A 350 -4.72 -5.70 -18.45
CA HIS A 350 -5.28 -5.98 -19.76
C HIS A 350 -6.64 -6.70 -19.66
N ALA A 351 -6.72 -7.79 -18.89
CA ALA A 351 -7.95 -8.57 -18.75
C ALA A 351 -9.10 -7.77 -18.14
N ILE A 352 -8.81 -6.94 -17.13
CA ILE A 352 -9.82 -6.06 -16.52
C ILE A 352 -10.27 -5.01 -17.52
N ALA A 353 -9.35 -4.35 -18.21
CA ALA A 353 -9.72 -3.34 -19.21
C ALA A 353 -10.49 -3.96 -20.39
N ASP A 354 -10.14 -5.17 -20.83
CA ASP A 354 -10.88 -5.88 -21.88
C ASP A 354 -12.31 -6.27 -21.41
N ALA A 355 -12.46 -6.69 -20.15
CA ALA A 355 -13.79 -6.91 -19.55
C ALA A 355 -14.64 -5.63 -19.52
N MET A 356 -14.02 -4.52 -19.13
CA MET A 356 -14.63 -3.20 -19.10
C MET A 356 -15.07 -2.76 -20.50
N GLU A 357 -14.22 -2.98 -21.51
CA GLU A 357 -14.53 -2.67 -22.89
C GLU A 357 -15.68 -3.51 -23.43
N GLN A 358 -15.66 -4.84 -23.21
CA GLN A 358 -16.74 -5.75 -23.60
C GLN A 358 -18.08 -5.35 -22.98
N TYR A 359 -18.08 -4.98 -21.70
CA TYR A 359 -19.26 -4.44 -21.04
C TYR A 359 -19.73 -3.15 -21.72
N GLY A 360 -18.80 -2.22 -21.96
CA GLY A 360 -19.08 -0.92 -22.55
C GLY A 360 -19.59 -0.95 -23.99
N GLN A 361 -19.34 -2.05 -24.74
CA GLN A 361 -19.91 -2.22 -26.08
C GLN A 361 -21.44 -2.33 -26.09
N THR A 362 -22.06 -2.81 -25.00
CA THR A 362 -23.49 -3.20 -25.02
C THR A 362 -24.32 -2.69 -23.87
N LYS A 363 -23.70 -2.17 -22.80
CA LYS A 363 -24.39 -1.87 -21.54
C LYS A 363 -24.55 -0.38 -21.25
N PHE A 364 -23.77 0.47 -21.90
CA PHE A 364 -23.93 1.92 -21.83
C PHE A 364 -24.74 2.47 -23.00
N SER A 365 -25.12 3.74 -22.91
CA SER A 365 -25.88 4.43 -23.95
C SER A 365 -25.13 4.51 -25.29
N GLN A 366 -23.80 4.58 -25.25
CA GLN A 366 -22.94 4.52 -26.42
C GLN A 366 -22.01 3.30 -26.35
N PRO A 367 -21.68 2.63 -27.47
CA PRO A 367 -20.62 1.64 -27.47
C PRO A 367 -19.27 2.32 -27.17
N SER A 368 -18.55 1.84 -26.16
CA SER A 368 -17.21 2.36 -25.85
C SER A 368 -16.23 2.13 -27.00
N ASP A 369 -15.36 3.10 -27.30
CA ASP A 369 -14.26 2.98 -28.24
C ASP A 369 -13.12 2.10 -27.69
N PHE A 370 -12.82 2.26 -26.40
CA PHE A 370 -11.83 1.51 -25.63
C PHE A 370 -12.12 1.64 -24.13
N ALA A 371 -11.34 0.94 -23.30
CA ALA A 371 -11.42 1.06 -21.86
C ALA A 371 -10.05 1.31 -21.22
N ILE A 372 -10.09 1.99 -20.07
CA ILE A 372 -8.93 2.27 -19.24
C ILE A 372 -9.28 2.08 -17.77
N THR A 373 -8.33 1.66 -16.95
CA THR A 373 -8.47 1.68 -15.50
C THR A 373 -7.17 2.08 -14.84
N ASN A 374 -7.25 2.86 -13.76
CA ASN A 374 -6.08 3.16 -12.95
C ASN A 374 -5.55 1.88 -12.29
N ALA A 375 -4.23 1.70 -12.31
CA ALA A 375 -3.56 0.57 -11.72
C ALA A 375 -3.89 0.49 -10.22
N GLY A 376 -3.99 1.65 -9.54
CA GLY A 376 -4.36 1.83 -8.13
C GLY A 376 -5.54 0.99 -7.67
N GLY A 377 -6.52 0.79 -8.55
CA GLY A 377 -7.72 -0.01 -8.34
C GLY A 377 -7.51 -1.53 -8.28
N ILE A 378 -6.40 -2.05 -8.80
CA ILE A 378 -6.06 -3.48 -8.89
C ILE A 378 -5.09 -3.81 -7.75
N ARG A 379 -5.46 -4.68 -6.82
CA ARG A 379 -4.76 -4.80 -5.52
C ARG A 379 -4.01 -6.10 -5.27
N GLU A 380 -4.26 -7.14 -6.05
CA GLU A 380 -3.67 -8.45 -5.84
C GLU A 380 -3.54 -9.22 -7.16
N GLU A 381 -2.71 -10.26 -7.17
CA GLU A 381 -2.59 -11.23 -8.27
C GLU A 381 -3.75 -12.23 -8.28
N ILE A 382 -3.98 -12.92 -9.42
CA ILE A 382 -4.82 -14.13 -9.48
C ILE A 382 -3.95 -15.30 -9.90
N ARG A 383 -3.85 -16.30 -9.04
CA ARG A 383 -3.05 -17.49 -9.28
C ARG A 383 -3.75 -18.46 -10.23
N THR A 384 -2.97 -19.40 -10.76
CA THR A 384 -3.50 -20.56 -11.49
C THR A 384 -4.30 -21.48 -10.55
N GLY A 385 -5.27 -22.20 -11.10
CA GLY A 385 -6.16 -23.09 -10.35
C GLY A 385 -7.55 -22.51 -10.12
N GLU A 386 -8.22 -22.92 -9.05
CA GLU A 386 -9.58 -22.44 -8.75
C GLU A 386 -9.57 -20.93 -8.45
N VAL A 387 -10.51 -20.19 -9.03
CA VAL A 387 -10.73 -18.76 -8.78
C VAL A 387 -12.15 -18.56 -8.31
N THR A 388 -12.31 -17.95 -7.14
CA THR A 388 -13.58 -17.68 -6.48
C THR A 388 -13.94 -16.20 -6.55
N LEU A 389 -15.18 -15.85 -6.20
CA LEU A 389 -15.60 -14.46 -6.06
C LEU A 389 -14.76 -13.72 -5.00
N LYS A 390 -14.30 -14.42 -3.95
CA LYS A 390 -13.35 -13.86 -2.97
C LYS A 390 -12.09 -13.36 -3.65
N ASP A 391 -11.51 -14.14 -4.56
CA ASP A 391 -10.29 -13.77 -5.27
C ASP A 391 -10.54 -12.52 -6.13
N ILE A 392 -11.66 -12.46 -6.84
CA ILE A 392 -12.03 -11.29 -7.65
C ILE A 392 -12.22 -10.02 -6.80
N ILE A 393 -12.90 -10.13 -5.65
CA ILE A 393 -13.06 -9.00 -4.72
C ILE A 393 -11.71 -8.60 -4.11
N THR A 394 -10.80 -9.55 -3.89
CA THR A 394 -9.43 -9.27 -3.40
C THR A 394 -8.66 -8.42 -4.41
N VAL A 395 -8.81 -8.70 -5.71
CA VAL A 395 -8.22 -7.89 -6.78
C VAL A 395 -8.87 -6.51 -6.90
N LEU A 396 -10.19 -6.42 -6.76
CA LEU A 396 -10.98 -5.19 -6.98
C LEU A 396 -11.77 -4.78 -5.71
N PRO A 397 -11.11 -4.41 -4.60
CA PRO A 397 -11.75 -4.38 -3.29
C PRO A 397 -12.53 -3.09 -3.02
N PHE A 398 -12.45 -2.08 -3.89
CA PHE A 398 -13.05 -0.77 -3.65
C PHE A 398 -14.57 -0.73 -3.90
N GLY A 399 -15.14 -1.78 -4.51
CA GLY A 399 -16.55 -1.78 -4.91
C GLY A 399 -16.87 -0.72 -5.98
N ASN A 400 -15.85 -0.31 -6.75
CA ASN A 400 -15.98 0.62 -7.86
C ASN A 400 -17.01 0.10 -8.87
N ARG A 401 -17.70 1.02 -9.51
CA ARG A 401 -18.68 0.73 -10.56
C ARG A 401 -18.07 0.97 -11.92
N MET A 402 -18.56 0.23 -12.91
CA MET A 402 -18.35 0.58 -14.31
C MET A 402 -18.83 2.01 -14.55
N ALA A 403 -18.07 2.79 -15.31
CA ALA A 403 -18.43 4.12 -15.73
C ALA A 403 -18.14 4.30 -17.23
N GLN A 404 -18.92 5.13 -17.92
CA GLN A 404 -18.59 5.65 -19.24
C GLN A 404 -18.49 7.18 -19.19
N ILE A 405 -17.44 7.69 -19.83
CA ILE A 405 -17.16 9.12 -20.00
C ILE A 405 -16.89 9.44 -21.47
N ASP A 406 -17.21 10.68 -21.85
CA ASP A 406 -17.02 11.24 -23.18
C ASP A 406 -15.87 12.23 -23.16
N LEU A 407 -14.76 11.89 -23.83
CA LEU A 407 -13.58 12.74 -23.89
C LEU A 407 -13.26 13.16 -25.32
N LYS A 408 -12.79 14.40 -25.48
CA LYS A 408 -12.09 14.79 -26.72
C LYS A 408 -10.77 14.04 -26.81
N GLY A 409 -10.32 13.71 -28.02
CA GLY A 409 -9.02 13.09 -28.22
C GLY A 409 -7.88 13.90 -27.58
N SER A 410 -7.98 15.23 -27.54
CA SER A 410 -7.04 16.08 -26.79
C SER A 410 -7.02 15.78 -25.28
N ASP A 411 -8.17 15.49 -24.68
CA ASP A 411 -8.26 15.11 -23.26
C ASP A 411 -7.79 13.66 -23.03
N VAL A 412 -7.99 12.75 -23.99
CA VAL A 412 -7.41 11.40 -23.97
C VAL A 412 -5.88 11.48 -23.93
N LYS A 413 -5.28 12.30 -24.80
CA LYS A 413 -3.84 12.53 -24.80
C LYS A 413 -3.35 13.12 -23.47
N ALA A 414 -4.04 14.13 -22.95
CA ALA A 414 -3.72 14.71 -21.65
C ALA A 414 -3.78 13.69 -20.50
N ALA A 415 -4.73 12.74 -20.56
CA ALA A 415 -4.83 11.67 -19.58
C ALA A 415 -3.64 10.71 -19.62
N PHE A 416 -3.16 10.34 -20.81
CA PHE A 416 -1.95 9.52 -20.92
C PHE A 416 -0.67 10.27 -20.54
N GLU A 417 -0.58 11.57 -20.82
CA GLU A 417 0.51 12.39 -20.29
C GLU A 417 0.52 12.39 -18.75
N HIS A 418 -0.65 12.56 -18.12
CA HIS A 418 -0.80 12.48 -16.67
C HIS A 418 -0.44 11.08 -16.12
N SER A 419 -0.95 10.01 -16.73
CA SER A 419 -0.61 8.62 -16.41
C SER A 419 0.90 8.36 -16.45
N LEU A 420 1.60 9.06 -17.33
CA LEU A 420 3.03 8.92 -17.56
C LEU A 420 3.86 9.99 -16.85
N GLY A 421 3.28 10.84 -15.99
CA GLY A 421 3.95 12.01 -15.40
C GLY A 421 4.84 11.74 -14.18
N GLY A 422 4.92 10.49 -13.72
CA GLY A 422 5.74 10.10 -12.57
C GLY A 422 7.24 10.41 -12.71
N PRO A 423 8.01 10.45 -11.60
CA PRO A 423 9.46 10.56 -11.66
C PRO A 423 10.09 9.45 -12.52
N VAL A 424 11.14 9.77 -13.26
CA VAL A 424 11.90 8.80 -14.05
C VAL A 424 13.18 8.47 -13.33
N GLU A 425 13.38 7.18 -13.07
CA GLU A 425 14.61 6.65 -12.49
C GLU A 425 15.42 5.95 -13.58
N THR A 426 16.75 6.02 -13.46
CA THR A 426 17.66 5.26 -14.32
C THR A 426 18.39 4.23 -13.49
N LYS A 427 18.10 2.94 -13.73
CA LYS A 427 18.74 1.81 -13.07
C LYS A 427 19.30 0.87 -14.12
N ASP A 428 20.57 0.49 -13.96
CA ASP A 428 21.29 -0.39 -14.90
C ASP A 428 21.24 0.09 -16.37
N GLY A 429 21.25 1.41 -16.58
CA GLY A 429 21.17 2.03 -17.92
C GLY A 429 19.79 1.96 -18.57
N LYS A 430 18.76 1.47 -17.87
CA LYS A 430 17.37 1.48 -18.33
C LYS A 430 16.58 2.54 -17.57
N LYS A 431 15.90 3.40 -18.32
CA LYS A 431 14.92 4.34 -17.76
C LYS A 431 13.66 3.60 -17.38
N LYS A 432 13.12 3.93 -16.22
CA LYS A 432 11.87 3.39 -15.69
C LYS A 432 11.05 4.52 -15.11
N LEU A 433 9.76 4.48 -15.36
CA LEU A 433 8.80 5.36 -14.69
C LEU A 433 8.54 4.80 -13.30
N ALA A 434 8.61 5.64 -12.27
CA ALA A 434 8.24 5.25 -10.91
C ALA A 434 6.77 4.79 -10.89
N GLY A 435 6.48 3.77 -10.07
CA GLY A 435 5.12 3.28 -9.87
C GLY A 435 4.18 4.38 -9.39
N SER A 436 2.95 4.33 -9.87
CA SER A 436 1.88 5.24 -9.46
C SER A 436 0.55 4.51 -9.57
N GLY A 437 -0.29 4.62 -8.55
CA GLY A 437 -1.67 4.14 -8.64
C GLY A 437 -2.44 4.77 -9.79
N GLY A 438 -2.07 5.99 -10.19
CA GLY A 438 -2.66 6.66 -11.34
C GLY A 438 -2.26 6.11 -12.70
N TYR A 439 -1.30 5.18 -12.82
CA TYR A 439 -0.91 4.63 -14.13
C TYR A 439 -2.08 3.88 -14.80
N LEU A 440 -2.36 4.13 -16.08
CA LEU A 440 -3.48 3.51 -16.79
C LEU A 440 -3.11 2.14 -17.37
N GLN A 441 -3.87 1.13 -16.98
CA GLN A 441 -3.99 -0.14 -17.71
C GLN A 441 -5.06 0.04 -18.80
N VAL A 442 -4.84 -0.57 -19.96
CA VAL A 442 -5.64 -0.30 -21.16
C VAL A 442 -6.17 -1.56 -21.84
N SER A 443 -7.32 -1.43 -22.51
CA SER A 443 -7.93 -2.50 -23.29
C SER A 443 -7.25 -2.69 -24.65
N ASP A 444 -7.57 -3.78 -25.34
CA ASP A 444 -6.95 -4.14 -26.61
C ASP A 444 -7.21 -3.12 -27.73
N SER A 445 -8.18 -2.23 -27.57
CA SER A 445 -8.55 -1.25 -28.60
C SER A 445 -7.73 0.03 -28.60
N ILE A 446 -6.68 0.14 -27.80
CA ILE A 446 -5.80 1.31 -27.79
C ILE A 446 -4.32 0.90 -27.74
N ARG A 447 -3.48 1.70 -28.40
CA ARG A 447 -2.02 1.60 -28.41
C ARG A 447 -1.42 2.96 -28.10
N VAL A 448 -0.55 3.05 -27.11
CA VAL A 448 0.08 4.29 -26.65
C VAL A 448 1.59 4.12 -26.70
N HIS A 449 2.27 4.97 -27.46
CA HIS A 449 3.73 5.03 -27.46
C HIS A 449 4.21 6.23 -26.65
N TYR A 450 5.29 6.04 -25.91
CA TYR A 450 5.85 7.09 -25.08
C TYR A 450 7.38 7.05 -25.01
N ASP A 451 7.95 8.19 -24.62
CA ASP A 451 9.39 8.42 -24.51
C ASP A 451 9.74 9.09 -23.17
N LEU A 452 10.55 8.39 -22.36
CA LEU A 452 11.02 8.83 -21.05
C LEU A 452 12.26 9.74 -21.13
N ASP A 453 12.77 10.02 -22.33
CA ASP A 453 13.73 11.09 -22.58
C ASP A 453 13.06 12.47 -22.68
N LYS A 454 11.73 12.52 -22.87
CA LYS A 454 10.96 13.76 -22.94
C LYS A 454 10.56 14.29 -21.55
N PRO A 455 10.38 15.62 -21.42
CA PRO A 455 9.91 16.21 -20.18
C PRO A 455 8.51 15.70 -19.83
N ASP A 456 8.19 15.74 -18.54
CA ASP A 456 6.83 15.51 -18.05
C ASP A 456 5.82 16.40 -18.79
N GLY A 457 4.68 15.81 -19.18
CA GLY A 457 3.66 16.45 -20.02
C GLY A 457 3.92 16.41 -21.54
N GLU A 458 5.05 15.87 -22.00
CA GLU A 458 5.37 15.70 -23.43
C GLU A 458 5.85 14.27 -23.78
N ARG A 459 5.57 13.29 -22.92
CA ARG A 459 6.07 11.92 -23.05
C ARG A 459 5.32 11.11 -24.08
N VAL A 460 4.06 11.39 -24.35
CA VAL A 460 3.25 10.64 -25.32
C VAL A 460 3.70 10.99 -26.75
N THR A 461 4.18 9.99 -27.49
CA THR A 461 4.65 10.17 -28.87
C THR A 461 3.58 9.82 -29.91
N SER A 462 2.71 8.84 -29.61
CA SER A 462 1.60 8.45 -30.48
C SER A 462 0.51 7.75 -29.68
N ILE A 463 -0.75 7.99 -30.04
CA ILE A 463 -1.89 7.17 -29.60
C ILE A 463 -2.61 6.69 -30.85
N LYS A 464 -2.90 5.39 -30.92
CA LYS A 464 -3.74 4.79 -31.95
C LYS A 464 -4.93 4.07 -31.30
N VAL A 465 -6.12 4.25 -31.86
CA VAL A 465 -7.36 3.61 -31.40
C VAL A 465 -7.87 2.67 -32.49
N LEU A 466 -8.31 1.48 -32.11
CA LEU A 466 -8.88 0.50 -33.02
C LEU A 466 -10.23 1.01 -33.53
N ASN A 467 -10.31 1.27 -34.83
CA ASN A 467 -11.59 1.51 -35.47
C ASN A 467 -12.34 0.17 -35.59
N LYS A 468 -13.45 0.06 -34.85
CA LYS A 468 -14.24 -1.18 -34.76
C LYS A 468 -14.90 -1.59 -36.07
N GLU A 469 -15.11 -0.65 -37.00
CA GLU A 469 -15.69 -0.93 -38.32
C GLU A 469 -14.61 -1.41 -39.30
N THR A 470 -13.50 -0.67 -39.39
CA THR A 470 -12.43 -0.97 -40.35
C THR A 470 -11.48 -2.07 -39.87
N LYS A 471 -11.52 -2.39 -38.57
CA LYS A 471 -10.59 -3.30 -37.87
C LYS A 471 -9.12 -2.88 -37.98
N LYS A 472 -8.87 -1.57 -38.13
CA LYS A 472 -7.52 -0.99 -38.21
C LYS A 472 -7.28 -0.03 -37.06
N PHE A 473 -6.05 0.02 -36.56
CA PHE A 473 -5.61 1.07 -35.65
C PHE A 473 -5.40 2.37 -36.42
N GLU A 474 -6.11 3.41 -36.00
CA GLU A 474 -6.08 4.74 -36.58
C GLU A 474 -5.50 5.72 -35.56
N ALA A 475 -4.76 6.74 -36.02
CA ALA A 475 -4.22 7.75 -35.13
C ALA A 475 -5.35 8.47 -34.38
N LEU A 476 -5.11 8.80 -33.11
CA LEU A 476 -6.05 9.56 -32.29
C LEU A 476 -6.37 10.91 -32.96
N ASP A 477 -7.65 11.16 -33.21
CA ASP A 477 -8.13 12.46 -33.67
C ASP A 477 -8.43 13.33 -32.45
N GLU A 478 -7.60 14.34 -32.21
CA GLU A 478 -7.73 15.21 -31.03
C GLU A 478 -9.08 15.96 -30.96
N SER A 479 -9.80 16.09 -32.08
CA SER A 479 -11.10 16.78 -32.16
C SER A 479 -12.32 15.86 -32.00
N ARG A 480 -12.13 14.56 -32.26
CA ARG A 480 -13.17 13.53 -32.11
C ARG A 480 -13.50 13.33 -30.63
N THR A 481 -14.78 13.07 -30.34
CA THR A 481 -15.21 12.59 -29.03
C THR A 481 -15.13 11.06 -29.01
N TYR A 482 -14.52 10.52 -27.97
CA TYR A 482 -14.38 9.09 -27.71
C TYR A 482 -15.21 8.71 -26.48
N HIS A 483 -15.91 7.57 -26.57
CA HIS A 483 -16.68 7.00 -25.48
C HIS A 483 -15.81 5.98 -24.74
N ILE A 484 -15.49 6.21 -23.48
CA ILE A 484 -14.45 5.45 -22.78
C ILE A 484 -15.06 4.75 -21.58
N ALA A 485 -14.94 3.42 -21.53
CA ALA A 485 -15.28 2.67 -20.33
C ALA A 485 -14.13 2.80 -19.31
N THR A 486 -14.47 3.13 -18.07
CA THR A 486 -13.53 3.19 -16.95
C THR A 486 -14.23 2.82 -15.64
N ASN A 487 -13.60 3.07 -14.50
CA ASN A 487 -14.24 2.94 -13.19
C ASN A 487 -14.70 4.32 -12.68
N ASP A 488 -15.75 4.33 -11.85
CA ASP A 488 -16.37 5.55 -11.33
C ASP A 488 -15.42 6.46 -10.52
N PHE A 489 -14.43 5.89 -9.82
CA PHE A 489 -13.39 6.66 -9.15
C PHE A 489 -12.54 7.47 -10.15
N THR A 490 -11.97 6.83 -11.17
CA THR A 490 -11.17 7.52 -12.18
C THR A 490 -12.03 8.46 -13.02
N ALA A 491 -13.25 8.05 -13.42
CA ALA A 491 -14.20 8.87 -14.19
C ALA A 491 -14.50 10.22 -13.53
N ARG A 492 -14.53 10.26 -12.19
CA ARG A 492 -14.78 11.47 -11.40
C ARG A 492 -13.50 12.26 -11.09
N GLY A 493 -12.37 11.89 -11.70
CA GLY A 493 -11.08 12.54 -11.57
C GLY A 493 -10.29 12.13 -10.33
N GLY A 494 -10.56 10.95 -9.77
CA GLY A 494 -9.63 10.28 -8.84
C GLY A 494 -8.24 10.13 -9.47
N ASP A 495 -7.21 9.97 -8.65
CA ASP A 495 -5.79 9.95 -9.06
C ASP A 495 -5.32 11.20 -9.84
N GLY A 496 -6.07 12.30 -9.78
CA GLY A 496 -5.71 13.55 -10.45
C GLY A 496 -6.14 13.65 -11.91
N TYR A 497 -7.02 12.76 -12.39
CA TYR A 497 -7.60 12.80 -13.74
C TYR A 497 -8.62 13.94 -13.91
N GLU A 498 -8.23 15.19 -13.64
CA GLU A 498 -9.09 16.37 -13.70
C GLU A 498 -9.73 16.59 -15.08
N MET A 499 -9.06 16.15 -16.15
CA MET A 499 -9.61 16.19 -17.50
C MET A 499 -10.86 15.32 -17.67
N PHE A 500 -11.10 14.33 -16.81
CA PHE A 500 -12.29 13.47 -16.86
C PHE A 500 -13.53 14.14 -16.26
N LYS A 501 -13.36 15.08 -15.33
CA LYS A 501 -14.46 15.86 -14.73
C LYS A 501 -15.21 16.75 -15.72
N LYS A 502 -14.73 16.85 -16.97
CA LYS A 502 -15.38 17.57 -18.07
C LYS A 502 -16.55 16.80 -18.69
N SER A 503 -16.66 15.50 -18.38
CA SER A 503 -17.72 14.63 -18.87
C SER A 503 -18.78 14.39 -17.81
N ASP A 504 -20.03 14.20 -18.25
CA ASP A 504 -21.02 13.49 -17.45
C ASP A 504 -20.58 12.02 -17.30
N VAL A 505 -20.99 11.38 -16.20
CA VAL A 505 -20.63 9.98 -15.90
C VAL A 505 -21.87 9.11 -15.97
N GLU A 506 -21.89 8.15 -16.90
CA GLU A 506 -22.90 7.09 -16.92
C GLU A 506 -22.37 5.87 -16.14
N GLU A 507 -23.03 5.48 -15.04
CA GLU A 507 -22.60 4.35 -14.21
C GLU A 507 -23.32 3.04 -14.58
N GLY A 508 -22.59 1.94 -14.53
CA GLY A 508 -23.03 0.58 -14.84
C GLY A 508 -23.04 -0.33 -13.61
N LEU A 509 -22.86 -1.63 -13.84
CA LEU A 509 -22.72 -2.64 -12.78
C LEU A 509 -21.42 -2.47 -11.99
N SER A 510 -21.28 -3.19 -10.88
CA SER A 510 -20.03 -3.20 -10.12
C SER A 510 -18.90 -3.87 -10.92
N LEU A 511 -17.69 -3.33 -10.82
CA LEU A 511 -16.55 -3.71 -11.65
C LEU A 511 -16.12 -5.16 -11.38
N GLU A 512 -16.15 -5.58 -10.11
CA GLU A 512 -15.83 -6.96 -9.71
C GLU A 512 -16.83 -7.95 -10.31
N LYS A 513 -18.11 -7.58 -10.39
CA LYS A 513 -19.13 -8.41 -11.06
C LYS A 513 -18.87 -8.51 -12.55
N VAL A 514 -18.56 -7.39 -13.21
CA VAL A 514 -18.28 -7.36 -14.65
C VAL A 514 -17.06 -8.21 -14.99
N PHE A 515 -16.01 -8.10 -14.19
CA PHE A 515 -14.81 -8.91 -14.39
C PHE A 515 -15.06 -10.40 -14.11
N ALA A 516 -15.79 -10.74 -13.04
CA ALA A 516 -16.17 -12.12 -12.75
C ALA A 516 -17.01 -12.76 -13.87
N ASP A 517 -17.98 -12.02 -14.43
CA ASP A 517 -18.79 -12.50 -15.56
C ASP A 517 -17.93 -12.67 -16.83
N TYR A 518 -17.01 -11.73 -17.11
CA TYR A 518 -16.09 -11.80 -18.24
C TYR A 518 -15.20 -13.04 -18.19
N LEU A 519 -14.63 -13.34 -17.02
CA LEU A 519 -13.75 -14.48 -16.82
C LEU A 519 -14.43 -15.84 -17.07
N LYS A 520 -15.75 -15.94 -16.89
CA LYS A 520 -16.52 -17.17 -17.16
C LYS A 520 -16.66 -17.49 -18.65
N ASP A 521 -16.68 -16.46 -19.49
CA ASP A 521 -17.03 -16.56 -20.92
C ASP A 521 -15.83 -16.35 -21.86
N THR A 522 -14.61 -16.21 -21.32
CA THR A 522 -13.42 -15.82 -22.08
C THR A 522 -12.36 -16.92 -22.12
N ASP A 523 -11.70 -17.10 -23.27
CA ASP A 523 -10.48 -17.89 -23.38
C ASP A 523 -9.31 -17.15 -22.71
N LEU A 524 -8.97 -17.56 -21.49
CA LEU A 524 -7.94 -16.90 -20.69
C LEU A 524 -6.52 -17.09 -21.23
N SER A 525 -6.28 -18.06 -22.11
CA SER A 525 -4.94 -18.34 -22.64
C SER A 525 -4.33 -17.15 -23.39
N GLN A 526 -5.16 -16.23 -23.88
CA GLN A 526 -4.72 -14.96 -24.48
C GLN A 526 -3.90 -14.07 -23.52
N TYR A 527 -4.03 -14.27 -22.20
CA TYR A 527 -3.32 -13.50 -21.17
C TYR A 527 -2.04 -14.20 -20.65
N GLN A 528 -1.65 -15.34 -21.23
CA GLN A 528 -0.50 -16.11 -20.75
C GLN A 528 0.86 -15.45 -21.04
N LYS A 529 0.90 -14.46 -21.93
CA LYS A 529 2.06 -13.60 -22.19
C LYS A 529 1.56 -12.18 -22.51
N PRO A 530 1.67 -11.20 -21.60
CA PRO A 530 1.64 -9.82 -22.05
C PRO A 530 2.95 -9.59 -22.80
N GLU A 531 2.90 -9.48 -24.12
CA GLU A 531 3.90 -8.64 -24.77
C GLU A 531 3.57 -7.20 -24.31
N GLU A 532 4.58 -6.37 -23.98
CA GLU A 532 4.39 -4.94 -23.71
C GLU A 532 3.94 -4.28 -25.02
N ASP A 533 2.68 -4.48 -25.37
CA ASP A 533 2.16 -4.24 -26.69
C ASP A 533 1.06 -3.19 -26.70
N ARG A 534 0.55 -2.72 -25.55
CA ARG A 534 -0.51 -1.69 -25.52
C ARG A 534 0.00 -0.32 -25.08
N VAL A 535 0.95 -0.24 -24.16
CA VAL A 535 1.62 0.97 -23.68
C VAL A 535 3.13 0.77 -23.82
N ILE A 536 3.64 1.23 -24.96
CA ILE A 536 4.92 0.82 -25.52
C ILE A 536 5.98 1.90 -25.28
N TYR A 537 7.07 1.52 -24.61
CA TYR A 537 8.25 2.38 -24.45
C TYR A 537 9.11 2.38 -25.72
N GLY A 538 9.33 3.55 -26.31
CA GLY A 538 10.18 3.73 -27.49
C GLY A 538 9.49 4.44 -28.67
N GLU A 539 10.25 4.73 -29.72
CA GLU A 539 9.70 5.40 -30.91
C GLU A 539 8.63 4.55 -31.59
N ALA A 540 7.54 5.19 -32.01
CA ALA A 540 6.51 4.55 -32.81
C ALA A 540 7.11 4.11 -34.16
N GLU A 541 6.92 2.85 -34.55
CA GLU A 541 7.33 2.39 -35.88
C GLU A 541 6.69 3.29 -36.95
N SER A 542 7.52 3.85 -37.83
CA SER A 542 7.07 4.67 -38.95
C SER A 542 6.16 3.83 -39.84
N ASN A 543 4.92 4.27 -40.05
CA ASN A 543 3.97 3.65 -40.97
C ASN A 543 4.56 3.63 -42.40
N GLU A 544 5.22 2.53 -42.81
CA GLU A 544 5.35 2.19 -44.22
C GLU A 544 4.17 1.30 -44.61
N ASP A 545 3.26 1.93 -45.36
CA ASP A 545 2.20 1.32 -46.14
C ASP A 545 2.80 0.21 -47.03
N THR A 546 2.66 -1.05 -46.63
CA THR A 546 3.00 -2.18 -47.51
C THR A 546 1.87 -2.35 -48.51
N GLY A 547 1.98 -1.55 -49.58
CA GLY A 547 1.21 -1.71 -50.79
C GLY A 547 1.30 -3.14 -51.29
N ASP A 548 0.10 -3.69 -51.49
CA ASP A 548 -0.27 -4.87 -52.25
C ASP A 548 0.76 -5.22 -53.36
N ASN A 549 1.36 -6.41 -53.26
CA ASN A 549 2.01 -7.03 -54.40
C ASN A 549 1.63 -8.51 -54.43
N THR A 550 0.49 -8.76 -55.06
CA THR A 550 0.07 -10.06 -55.57
C THR A 550 1.19 -10.69 -56.41
N GLY A 551 1.67 -11.86 -56.00
CA GLY A 551 2.59 -12.68 -56.78
C GLY A 551 2.45 -14.14 -56.38
N GLU A 552 1.66 -14.87 -57.17
CA GLU A 552 1.37 -16.29 -57.07
C GLU A 552 2.64 -17.15 -56.88
N GLN A 553 2.58 -18.08 -55.94
CA GLN A 553 3.51 -19.19 -55.83
C GLN A 553 3.11 -20.27 -56.85
N GLU A 554 3.95 -20.49 -57.86
CA GLU A 554 4.06 -21.79 -58.51
C GLU A 554 5.46 -22.36 -58.31
N GLU A 555 5.51 -23.53 -57.68
CA GLU A 555 6.67 -24.42 -57.62
C GLU A 555 7.07 -24.87 -59.03
N THR A 556 8.36 -24.98 -59.33
CA THR A 556 8.98 -26.21 -59.87
C THR A 556 10.50 -26.09 -60.07
N ASN A 557 11.22 -26.82 -59.22
CA ASN A 557 12.23 -27.85 -59.53
C ASN A 557 13.31 -27.69 -60.65
N LYS A 558 14.56 -28.07 -60.26
CA LYS A 558 15.73 -28.58 -61.04
C LYS A 558 16.89 -27.63 -61.44
N HIS A 559 17.94 -27.66 -60.60
CA HIS A 559 19.37 -28.00 -60.84
C HIS A 559 19.89 -28.24 -62.30
N PRO A 560 21.23 -28.23 -62.57
CA PRO A 560 22.21 -27.12 -62.54
C PRO A 560 23.07 -27.06 -63.86
N GLY A 561 23.88 -26.02 -64.10
CA GLY A 561 24.82 -26.06 -65.24
C GLY A 561 25.70 -24.84 -65.56
N LYS A 562 26.98 -24.93 -65.13
CA LYS A 562 28.25 -24.71 -65.88
C LYS A 562 28.51 -23.46 -66.77
N HIS A 563 29.60 -22.77 -66.36
CA HIS A 563 30.85 -22.41 -67.09
C HIS A 563 30.99 -21.22 -68.06
N ASN A 564 32.17 -20.57 -67.87
CA ASN A 564 33.04 -19.76 -68.75
C ASN A 564 32.66 -18.29 -68.99
N GLY A 565 33.56 -17.31 -68.98
CA GLY A 565 35.02 -17.28 -68.83
C GLY A 565 35.59 -15.93 -69.34
N ASN A 566 36.79 -15.55 -68.86
CA ASN A 566 37.71 -14.49 -69.33
C ASN A 566 37.24 -13.01 -69.30
N GLY A 567 38.08 -11.99 -69.00
CA GLY A 567 39.51 -11.94 -68.69
C GLY A 567 40.01 -10.48 -68.59
N HIS A 568 41.16 -10.33 -67.93
CA HIS A 568 42.21 -9.29 -68.02
C HIS A 568 41.97 -7.81 -67.64
N GLY A 569 42.87 -7.30 -66.78
CA GLY A 569 43.26 -5.89 -66.70
C GLY A 569 43.81 -5.40 -65.35
N LYS A 570 45.13 -5.50 -65.13
CA LYS A 570 45.96 -4.70 -64.20
C LYS A 570 47.01 -3.96 -65.07
N PRO A 571 47.74 -2.89 -64.64
CA PRO A 571 48.22 -2.61 -63.27
C PRO A 571 48.31 -1.10 -62.86
N GLY A 572 48.75 -0.82 -61.63
CA GLY A 572 49.22 0.51 -61.20
C GLY A 572 49.51 0.61 -59.70
N ASN A 573 50.78 0.79 -59.33
CA ASN A 573 51.35 0.85 -57.97
C ASN A 573 51.18 2.21 -57.27
N GLY A 574 51.23 2.23 -55.93
CA GLY A 574 51.43 3.41 -55.08
C GLY A 574 51.61 3.09 -53.59
N GLU A 575 52.86 2.84 -53.21
CA GLU A 575 53.59 3.00 -51.92
C GLU A 575 52.87 3.08 -50.53
N HIS A 576 53.26 2.12 -49.67
CA HIS A 576 53.58 2.06 -48.21
C HIS A 576 53.67 3.35 -47.32
N PRO A 577 53.80 3.28 -45.96
CA PRO A 577 53.92 2.10 -45.06
C PRO A 577 53.28 2.15 -43.63
N SER A 578 53.26 0.96 -42.97
CA SER A 578 53.56 0.68 -41.53
C SER A 578 52.59 1.20 -40.43
N ASP A 579 52.35 0.55 -39.29
CA ASP A 579 52.94 -0.62 -38.65
C ASP A 579 52.10 -1.07 -37.43
N LYS A 580 52.29 -2.35 -37.04
CA LYS A 580 52.19 -2.94 -35.68
C LYS A 580 50.84 -3.42 -35.09
N ALA A 581 50.65 -4.73 -35.23
CA ALA A 581 50.15 -5.66 -34.19
C ALA A 581 51.26 -5.91 -33.12
N PRO A 582 51.14 -6.76 -32.05
CA PRO A 582 50.42 -8.05 -31.92
C PRO A 582 49.70 -8.21 -30.54
N GLY A 583 49.00 -9.28 -30.15
CA GLY A 583 48.72 -10.61 -30.66
C GLY A 583 48.28 -11.48 -29.46
N LYS A 584 47.36 -12.43 -29.65
CA LYS A 584 47.12 -13.54 -28.71
C LYS A 584 46.98 -14.84 -29.51
N GLN A 585 47.86 -15.78 -29.21
CA GLN A 585 47.88 -17.13 -29.78
C GLN A 585 47.12 -18.11 -28.88
N LYS A 586 46.54 -19.12 -29.53
CA LYS A 586 45.73 -20.24 -29.02
C LYS A 586 46.59 -21.47 -28.65
N HIS A 587 45.89 -22.45 -28.05
CA HIS A 587 46.09 -23.92 -28.06
C HIS A 587 46.91 -24.53 -26.91
N ASN A 588 46.62 -25.71 -26.35
CA ASN A 588 45.46 -26.64 -26.24
C ASN A 588 45.87 -27.70 -25.14
N PRO A 589 45.23 -28.88 -24.93
CA PRO A 589 44.87 -29.38 -23.58
C PRO A 589 45.66 -30.63 -23.11
N GLY A 590 45.42 -31.07 -21.86
CA GLY A 590 45.88 -32.37 -21.32
C GLY A 590 45.40 -32.67 -19.90
N GLU A 591 44.57 -33.71 -19.76
CA GLU A 591 44.17 -34.46 -18.54
C GLU A 591 45.26 -35.48 -18.10
N PRO A 592 45.10 -36.36 -17.07
CA PRO A 592 44.23 -36.39 -15.86
C PRO A 592 44.99 -36.80 -14.56
N GLY A 593 44.32 -36.78 -13.37
CA GLY A 593 44.85 -37.50 -12.19
C GLY A 593 44.22 -37.25 -10.81
N SER A 594 43.22 -38.06 -10.45
CA SER A 594 42.97 -38.79 -9.17
C SER A 594 43.24 -38.18 -7.76
N HIS A 595 42.23 -38.43 -6.89
CA HIS A 595 42.22 -38.62 -5.42
C HIS A 595 41.88 -37.44 -4.47
N GLY A 596 40.71 -37.55 -3.81
CA GLY A 596 40.68 -37.85 -2.37
C GLY A 596 40.22 -36.75 -1.39
N LYS A 597 38.99 -36.92 -0.89
CA LYS A 597 38.45 -36.57 0.45
C LYS A 597 38.34 -35.09 0.89
N GLY A 598 37.08 -34.69 1.10
CA GLY A 598 36.57 -34.10 2.35
C GLY A 598 36.84 -32.61 2.60
N HIS A 599 35.77 -31.80 2.63
CA HIS A 599 35.36 -30.98 3.78
C HIS A 599 34.24 -30.00 3.40
N HIS A 600 33.33 -29.80 4.36
CA HIS A 600 32.30 -28.76 4.39
C HIS A 600 32.78 -27.38 3.94
N LYS A 601 31.93 -26.68 3.18
CA LYS A 601 31.82 -25.20 3.10
C LYS A 601 30.32 -24.90 3.03
N GLU A 602 29.73 -24.36 4.09
CA GLU A 602 29.53 -22.91 4.26
C GLU A 602 28.98 -22.26 2.98
N LEU A 603 27.64 -22.13 2.94
CA LEU A 603 26.93 -21.27 2.01
C LEU A 603 27.03 -19.83 2.52
N PRO A 604 27.35 -18.85 1.66
CA PRO A 604 27.50 -17.47 2.08
C PRO A 604 26.15 -16.79 2.31
N ASN A 605 26.12 -16.02 3.40
CA ASN A 605 25.18 -14.96 3.75
C ASN A 605 24.41 -14.38 2.55
N ALA A 606 23.08 -14.51 2.59
CA ALA A 606 22.19 -13.58 1.92
C ALA A 606 22.28 -12.24 2.67
N GLY A 607 22.88 -11.26 2.02
CA GLY A 607 22.97 -9.89 2.53
C GLY A 607 21.58 -9.30 2.71
N SER A 608 21.35 -8.79 3.92
CA SER A 608 20.35 -7.78 4.24
C SER A 608 20.36 -6.69 3.17
N ILE A 609 19.22 -6.54 2.49
CA ILE A 609 18.96 -5.45 1.56
C ILE A 609 18.02 -4.51 2.29
N ASN A 610 18.57 -3.36 2.69
CA ASN A 610 17.87 -2.26 3.35
C ASN A 610 16.65 -1.84 2.51
N GLY A 611 15.46 -2.14 3.03
CA GLY A 611 14.19 -1.64 2.52
C GLY A 611 13.99 -0.20 2.98
N GLN A 612 14.22 0.74 2.07
CA GLN A 612 13.80 2.13 2.18
C GLN A 612 12.76 2.34 1.07
N ALA A 613 11.47 2.40 1.40
CA ALA A 613 10.42 2.95 0.53
C ALA A 613 9.14 3.23 1.33
N ALA A 614 8.28 4.06 0.74
CA ALA A 614 7.08 4.73 1.21
C ALA A 614 5.93 4.42 0.23
#